data_AF-A0A9C6X2T0-F1
#
_entry.id   AF-A0A9C6X2T0-F1
#
_cell.length_a   1.000
_cell.length_b   1.000
_cell.length_c   1.000
_cell.angle_alpha   90.00
_cell.angle_beta   90.00
_cell.angle_gamma   90.00
#
_symmetry.space_group_name_H-M   'P 1'
#
loop_
_entity.id
_entity.type
_entity.pdbx_description
1 polymer ?
#
loop_
_entity_poly.entity_id
_entity_poly.type
_entity_poly.pdbx_seq_one_letter_code
_entity_poly.pdbx_strand_id
1 'polypeptide(L)'
;MGDELPILKGILNGVVNYHNAPVRFGRVPKREKARILAAMQQSSNSRSAEKAVAAELEDESALFSTVVRAHLDTCDFTRDKVEPMLVRAREQPSYTACPPTLTCPLNPNPVP
;
A
#
# COMPACT_ATOMS: atom_id res chain seq x y z
N MET A 1 20.56 -3.25 8.62
CA MET A 1 20.36 -1.87 9.10
C MET A 1 19.25 -1.94 10.13
N GLY A 2 19.59 -1.74 11.41
CA GLY A 2 18.66 -1.99 12.51
C GLY A 2 17.70 -0.82 12.69
N ASP A 3 16.41 -1.09 12.60
CA ASP A 3 15.37 -0.14 12.96
C ASP A 3 15.44 0.14 14.46
N GLU A 4 16.14 1.21 14.81
CA GLU A 4 16.11 1.81 16.13
C GLU A 4 14.65 2.12 16.50
N LEU A 5 14.17 1.44 17.54
CA LEU A 5 12.88 1.72 18.15
C LEU A 5 12.83 3.21 18.52
N PRO A 6 11.90 4.01 17.97
CA PRO A 6 11.84 5.47 18.18
C PRO A 6 11.70 5.87 19.66
N ILE A 7 11.25 4.93 20.50
CA ILE A 7 11.14 5.07 21.96
C ILE A 7 12.52 5.24 22.62
N LEU A 8 13.55 4.51 22.16
CA LEU A 8 14.91 4.65 22.71
C LEU A 8 15.52 6.00 22.35
N LYS A 9 15.27 6.52 21.14
CA LYS A 9 15.69 7.86 20.72
C LYS A 9 15.08 8.96 21.57
N GLY A 10 13.79 8.87 21.90
CA GLY A 10 13.12 9.87 22.74
C GLY A 10 13.64 9.93 24.18
N ILE A 11 14.03 8.77 24.73
CA ILE A 11 14.62 8.65 26.08
C ILE A 11 16.07 9.17 26.08
N LEU A 12 16.86 8.82 25.06
CA LEU A 12 18.28 9.20 24.94
C LEU A 12 18.46 10.67 24.56
N ASN A 13 17.53 11.27 23.79
CA ASN A 13 17.61 12.66 23.35
C ASN A 13 17.06 13.68 24.38
N GLY A 14 16.69 13.25 25.59
CA GLY A 14 16.33 14.17 26.68
C GLY A 14 15.07 15.01 26.45
N VAL A 15 14.23 14.65 25.48
CA VAL A 15 13.00 15.40 25.11
C VAL A 15 11.89 15.27 26.18
N VAL A 16 12.06 14.38 27.16
CA VAL A 16 11.10 14.13 28.24
C VAL A 16 11.64 14.66 29.57
N ASN A 17 11.15 15.83 30.00
CA ASN A 17 11.53 16.45 31.26
C ASN A 17 10.79 15.77 32.43
N TYR A 18 11.45 14.83 33.12
CA TYR A 18 10.90 14.21 34.33
C TYR A 18 11.13 15.15 35.52
N HIS A 19 10.11 15.93 35.89
CA HIS A 19 10.11 16.66 37.16
C HIS A 19 10.23 15.67 38.34
N ASN A 20 11.45 15.43 38.82
CA ASN A 20 11.84 14.85 40.11
C ASN A 20 10.99 13.68 40.67
N ALA A 21 10.44 12.80 39.83
CA ALA A 21 9.82 11.57 40.30
C ALA A 21 10.92 10.51 40.49
N PRO A 22 11.09 9.89 41.67
CA PRO A 22 12.10 8.85 41.87
C PRO A 22 11.85 7.68 40.92
N VAL A 23 12.73 7.52 39.94
CA VAL A 23 12.68 6.39 39.00
C VAL A 23 13.29 5.20 39.73
N ARG A 24 12.47 4.21 40.08
CA ARG A 24 12.96 2.92 40.59
C ARG A 24 13.04 1.96 39.42
N PHE A 25 14.16 1.27 39.28
CA PHE A 25 14.34 0.23 38.26
C PHE A 25 13.13 -0.73 38.26
N GLY A 26 12.60 -0.99 37.06
CA GLY A 26 11.42 -1.84 36.84
C GLY A 26 10.06 -1.15 36.98
N ARG A 27 9.96 0.10 37.48
CA ARG A 27 8.69 0.85 37.55
C ARG A 27 8.62 1.94 36.49
N VAL A 28 7.58 1.85 35.64
CA VAL A 28 7.29 2.85 34.61
C VAL A 28 6.21 3.80 35.13
N PRO A 29 6.43 5.14 35.08
CA PRO A 29 5.42 6.12 35.44
C PRO A 29 4.11 5.92 34.67
N LYS A 30 2.95 6.16 35.30
CA LYS A 30 1.62 5.86 34.72
C LYS A 30 1.43 6.45 33.32
N ARG A 31 1.87 7.71 33.10
CA ARG A 31 1.80 8.39 31.80
C ARG A 31 2.72 7.74 30.75
N GLU A 32 3.90 7.29 31.15
CA GLU A 32 4.83 6.59 30.27
C GLU A 32 4.34 5.18 29.95
N LYS A 33 3.78 4.46 30.93
CA LYS A 33 3.15 3.14 30.73
C LYS A 33 2.01 3.22 29.73
N ALA A 34 1.16 4.26 29.82
CA ALA A 34 0.08 4.49 28.87
C ALA A 34 0.60 4.76 27.46
N ARG A 35 1.66 5.57 27.32
CA ARG A 35 2.30 5.83 26.01
C ARG A 35 2.93 4.58 25.40
N ILE A 36 3.66 3.79 26.19
CA ILE A 36 4.25 2.52 25.73
C ILE A 36 3.16 1.53 25.30
N LEU A 37 2.10 1.38 26.11
CA LEU A 37 0.99 0.49 25.76
C LEU A 37 0.28 0.92 24.46
N ALA A 38 0.07 2.22 24.26
CA ALA A 38 -0.50 2.74 23.03
C ALA A 38 0.39 2.44 21.82
N ALA A 39 1.70 2.63 21.94
CA ALA A 39 2.66 2.29 20.88
C ALA A 39 2.72 0.78 20.59
N MET A 40 2.64 -0.07 21.61
CA MET A 40 2.57 -1.54 21.46
C MET A 40 1.27 -1.97 20.77
N GLN A 41 0.14 -1.36 21.12
CA GLN A 41 -1.15 -1.63 20.45
C GLN A 41 -1.14 -1.17 18.99
N GLN A 42 -0.58 0.01 18.71
CA GLN A 42 -0.46 0.50 17.33
C GLN A 42 0.43 -0.40 16.46
N SER A 43 1.58 -0.82 16.98
CA SER A 43 2.52 -1.70 16.26
C SER A 43 2.02 -3.14 16.09
N SER A 44 1.23 -3.66 17.03
CA SER A 44 0.58 -4.97 16.87
C SER A 44 -0.53 -4.90 15.83
N ASN A 45 -1.34 -3.84 15.85
CA ASN A 45 -2.38 -3.62 14.84
C ASN A 45 -1.80 -3.47 13.43
N SER A 46 -0.74 -2.67 13.26
CA SER A 46 -0.11 -2.48 11.93
C SER A 46 0.43 -3.80 11.38
N ARG A 47 1.14 -4.59 12.20
CA ARG A 47 1.65 -5.92 11.81
C ARG A 47 0.53 -6.92 11.53
N SER A 48 -0.60 -6.83 12.22
CA SER A 48 -1.75 -7.69 11.95
C SER A 48 -2.40 -7.37 10.60
N ALA A 49 -2.48 -6.09 10.23
CA ALA A 49 -2.97 -5.67 8.92
C ALA A 49 -2.03 -6.13 7.80
N GLU A 50 -0.72 -5.96 7.96
CA GLU A 50 0.28 -6.45 7.01
C GLU A 50 0.18 -7.97 6.80
N LYS A 51 0.01 -8.75 7.87
CA LYS A 51 -0.18 -10.21 7.78
C LYS A 51 -1.47 -10.59 7.06
N ALA A 52 -2.57 -9.86 7.29
CA ALA A 52 -3.82 -10.12 6.62
C ALA A 52 -3.70 -9.89 5.10
N VAL A 53 -3.07 -8.77 4.69
CA VAL A 53 -2.80 -8.48 3.28
C VAL A 53 -1.90 -9.55 2.66
N ALA A 54 -0.85 -9.98 3.37
CA ALA A 54 0.02 -11.05 2.87
C ALA A 54 -0.76 -12.35 2.66
N ALA A 55 -1.63 -12.74 3.59
CA ALA A 55 -2.45 -13.93 3.47
C ALA A 55 -3.46 -13.84 2.29
N GLU A 56 -4.03 -12.67 2.02
CA GLU A 56 -4.89 -12.46 0.85
C GLU A 56 -4.13 -12.61 -0.48
N LEU A 57 -2.84 -12.25 -0.51
CA LEU A 57 -1.98 -12.41 -1.68
C LEU A 57 -1.48 -13.85 -1.87
N GLU A 58 -1.47 -14.66 -0.81
CA GLU A 58 -1.07 -16.08 -0.87
C GLU A 58 -2.17 -16.98 -1.48
N ASP A 59 -3.44 -16.60 -1.38
CA ASP A 59 -4.54 -17.29 -2.08
C ASP A 59 -4.62 -16.84 -3.55
N GLU A 60 -3.76 -17.45 -4.38
CA GLU A 60 -3.66 -17.14 -5.81
C GLU A 60 -5.01 -17.27 -6.55
N SER A 61 -5.86 -18.22 -6.16
CA SER A 61 -7.15 -18.44 -6.80
C SER A 61 -8.15 -17.33 -6.49
N ALA A 62 -8.24 -16.93 -5.22
CA ALA A 62 -9.09 -15.81 -4.80
C ALA A 62 -8.58 -14.48 -5.37
N LEU A 63 -7.25 -14.28 -5.39
CA LEU A 63 -6.61 -13.10 -5.98
C LEU A 63 -6.95 -13.00 -7.47
N PHE A 64 -6.74 -14.06 -8.25
CA PHE A 64 -7.05 -14.09 -9.68
C PHE A 64 -8.53 -13.78 -9.93
N SER A 65 -9.42 -14.43 -9.19
CA SER A 65 -10.87 -14.21 -9.31
C SER A 65 -11.26 -12.76 -9.02
N THR A 66 -10.59 -12.11 -8.07
CA THR A 66 -10.82 -10.72 -7.70
C THR A 66 -10.31 -9.76 -8.78
N VAL A 67 -9.12 -10.01 -9.33
CA VAL A 67 -8.56 -9.22 -10.44
C VAL A 67 -9.44 -9.31 -11.68
N VAL A 68 -9.88 -10.51 -12.06
CA VAL A 68 -10.75 -10.72 -13.22
C VAL A 68 -12.08 -9.98 -13.04
N ARG A 69 -12.70 -10.10 -11.87
CA ARG A 69 -13.96 -9.39 -11.58
C ARG A 69 -13.79 -7.87 -11.68
N ALA A 70 -12.76 -7.33 -11.03
CA ALA A 70 -12.49 -5.89 -11.07
C ALA A 70 -12.22 -5.39 -12.50
N HIS A 71 -11.55 -6.20 -13.33
CA HIS A 71 -11.34 -5.91 -14.74
C HIS A 71 -12.66 -5.84 -15.51
N LEU A 72 -13.52 -6.84 -15.36
CA LEU A 72 -14.83 -6.87 -16.02
C LEU A 72 -15.70 -5.68 -15.60
N ASP A 73 -15.78 -5.39 -14.29
CA ASP A 73 -16.53 -4.26 -13.76
C ASP A 73 -16.02 -2.92 -14.32
N THR A 74 -14.69 -2.77 -14.43
CA THR A 74 -14.06 -1.57 -15.00
C THR A 74 -14.33 -1.45 -16.49
N CYS A 75 -14.25 -2.56 -17.24
CA CYS A 75 -14.56 -2.60 -18.66
C CYS A 75 -16.02 -2.21 -18.92
N ASP A 76 -16.97 -2.76 -18.16
CA ASP A 76 -18.38 -2.42 -18.28
C ASP A 76 -18.64 -0.94 -17.95
N PHE A 77 -18.02 -0.43 -16.89
CA PHE A 77 -18.15 0.98 -16.50
C PHE A 77 -17.57 1.96 -17.53
N THR A 78 -16.48 1.58 -18.21
CA THR A 78 -15.76 2.46 -19.15
C THR A 78 -16.16 2.26 -20.61
N ARG A 79 -16.91 1.20 -20.95
CA ARG A 79 -17.24 0.79 -22.31
C ARG A 79 -17.71 1.95 -23.18
N ASP A 80 -18.78 2.64 -22.77
CA ASP A 80 -19.41 3.67 -23.59
C ASP A 80 -18.51 4.91 -23.78
N LYS A 81 -17.54 5.13 -22.89
CA LYS A 81 -16.55 6.22 -23.00
C LYS A 81 -15.40 5.86 -23.94
N VAL A 82 -15.03 4.58 -23.96
CA VAL A 82 -13.90 4.06 -24.75
C VAL A 82 -14.33 3.69 -26.17
N GLU A 83 -15.58 3.28 -26.38
CA GLU A 83 -16.12 2.84 -27.68
C GLU A 83 -15.84 3.85 -28.82
N PRO A 84 -16.13 5.17 -28.70
CA PRO A 84 -15.87 6.11 -29.80
C PRO A 84 -14.38 6.24 -30.12
N MET A 85 -13.51 6.10 -29.12
CA MET A 85 -12.06 6.13 -29.31
C MET A 85 -11.58 4.90 -30.08
N LEU A 86 -12.12 3.72 -29.77
CA LEU A 86 -11.82 2.47 -30.47
C LEU A 86 -12.32 2.50 -31.92
N VAL A 87 -13.55 2.97 -32.15
CA VAL A 87 -14.11 3.13 -33.50
C VAL A 87 -13.22 4.03 -34.34
N ARG A 88 -12.89 5.23 -33.84
CA ARG A 88 -12.02 6.18 -34.55
C ARG A 88 -10.64 5.58 -34.86
N ALA A 89 -10.06 4.85 -33.93
CA ALA A 89 -8.75 4.22 -34.13
C ALA A 89 -8.80 3.11 -35.20
N ARG A 90 -9.92 2.38 -35.32
CA ARG A 90 -10.14 1.38 -36.38
C ARG A 90 -10.38 2.02 -37.75
N GLU A 91 -11.18 3.09 -37.80
CA GLU A 91 -11.47 3.82 -39.04
C GLU A 91 -10.26 4.59 -39.58
N GLN A 92 -9.46 5.15 -38.67
CA GLN A 92 -8.25 5.90 -38.97
C GLN A 92 -7.10 5.34 -38.12
N PRO A 93 -6.43 4.27 -38.59
CA PRO A 93 -5.37 3.59 -37.84
C PRO A 93 -4.07 4.41 -37.83
N SER A 94 -4.11 5.55 -37.15
CA SER A 94 -2.97 6.39 -36.82
C SER A 94 -2.61 6.16 -35.35
N TYR A 95 -1.87 5.08 -35.10
CA TYR A 95 -1.39 4.75 -33.78
C TYR A 95 -0.07 5.46 -33.50
N THR A 96 0.16 5.86 -32.25
CA THR A 96 1.48 6.32 -31.85
C THR A 96 2.47 5.17 -32.01
N ALA A 97 3.59 5.42 -32.70
CA ALA A 97 4.74 4.53 -32.66
C ALA A 97 5.31 4.56 -31.24
N CYS A 98 4.83 3.63 -30.40
CA CYS A 98 5.36 3.46 -29.07
C CYS A 98 6.81 2.94 -29.17
N PRO A 99 7.73 3.40 -28.30
CA PRO A 99 9.04 2.76 -28.14
C PRO A 99 8.87 1.24 -27.97
N PRO A 100 9.86 0.41 -28.34
CA PRO A 100 9.77 -1.06 -28.23
C PRO A 100 9.46 -1.58 -26.81
N THR A 101 9.68 -0.75 -25.80
CA THR A 101 9.39 -1.04 -24.38
C THR A 101 7.96 -0.71 -23.95
N LEU A 102 7.15 -0.13 -24.84
CA LEU A 102 5.79 0.32 -24.55
C LEU A 102 4.81 -0.28 -25.56
N THR A 103 3.65 -0.71 -25.08
CA THR A 103 2.54 -1.16 -25.92
C THR A 103 1.54 -0.02 -26.08
N CYS A 104 0.94 0.08 -27.28
CA CYS A 104 -0.16 1.01 -27.51
C CYS A 104 -1.47 0.31 -27.12
N PRO A 105 -2.27 0.84 -26.16
CA PRO A 105 -3.52 0.20 -25.74
C PRO A 105 -4.57 0.09 -26.85
N LEU A 106 -4.47 0.93 -27.89
CA LEU A 106 -5.38 0.96 -29.04
C LEU A 106 -4.88 0.10 -30.21
N ASN A 107 -3.62 -0.35 -30.20
CA ASN A 107 -3.04 -1.18 -31.26
C ASN A 107 -2.66 -2.56 -30.69
N PRO A 108 -3.58 -3.54 -30.72
CA PRO A 108 -3.34 -4.86 -30.13
C PRO A 108 -2.30 -5.69 -30.90
N ASN A 109 -2.07 -5.40 -32.18
CA ASN A 109 -1.14 -6.12 -33.05
C ASN A 109 -0.24 -5.12 -33.79
N PRO A 110 0.75 -4.51 -33.12
CA PRO A 110 1.72 -3.65 -33.79
C PRO A 110 2.49 -4.47 -34.84
N VAL A 111 2.47 -4.00 -36.09
CA VAL A 111 3.32 -4.56 -37.16
C VAL A 111 4.76 -4.11 -36.90
N PRO A 112 5.77 -5.00 -37.00
CA PRO A 112 7.18 -4.63 -36.85
C PRO A 112 7.66 -3.58 -37.84
#